data_AF-A0A5P8W9J8-F1
#
_entry.id   AF-A0A5P8W9J8-F1
#
_cell.length_a   1.000
_cell.length_b   1.000
_cell.length_c   1.000
_cell.angle_alpha   90.00
_cell.angle_beta   90.00
_cell.angle_gamma   90.00
#
_symmetry.space_group_name_H-M   'P 1'
#
loop_
_entity.id
_entity.type
_entity.pdbx_description
1 polymer ?
#
loop_
_entity_poly.entity_id
_entity_poly.type
_entity_poly.pdbx_seq_one_letter_code
_entity_poly.pdbx_strand_id
1 'polypeptide(L)' 'MKAGTSCKVVLRNYRKDGTVSWNELSISPIHDENGKLSHFIGIQTDISLRKLAEASLCRQALTLILYSRRLNRSADKLG' A
#
# COMPACT_ATOMS: atom_id res chain seq x y z
N MET A 1 -9.65 13.85 -8.65
CA MET A 1 -8.75 13.94 -9.83
C MET A 1 -9.16 15.15 -10.64
N LYS A 2 -8.21 15.94 -11.15
CA LYS A 2 -8.53 16.93 -12.20
C LYS A 2 -8.70 16.17 -13.52
N ALA A 3 -9.68 16.57 -14.33
CA ALA A 3 -9.94 15.94 -15.62
C ALA A 3 -8.64 15.91 -16.46
N GLY A 4 -8.31 14.76 -17.05
CA GLY A 4 -7.14 14.60 -17.92
C GLY A 4 -5.79 14.47 -17.19
N THR A 5 -5.74 14.15 -15.90
CA THR A 5 -4.46 13.91 -15.18
C THR A 5 -4.30 12.46 -14.78
N SER A 6 -3.06 11.94 -14.85
CA SER A 6 -2.73 10.60 -14.38
C SER A 6 -2.82 10.51 -12.85
N CYS A 7 -3.17 9.35 -12.32
CA CYS A 7 -3.10 9.09 -10.89
C CYS A 7 -2.54 7.70 -10.59
N LYS A 8 -1.99 7.57 -9.39
CA LYS A 8 -1.58 6.29 -8.81
C LYS A 8 -2.07 6.24 -7.38
N VAL A 9 -2.83 5.19 -7.05
CA VAL A 9 -3.47 5.03 -5.74
C VAL A 9 -3.39 3.58 -5.27
N VAL A 10 -3.41 3.39 -3.96
CA VAL A 10 -3.56 2.08 -3.34
C VAL A 10 -4.95 2.02 -2.70
N LEU A 11 -5.73 1.02 -3.07
CA LEU A 11 -7.12 0.84 -2.62
C LEU A 11 -7.40 -0.62 -2.28
N ARG A 12 -8.51 -0.88 -1.57
CA ARG A 12 -9.01 -2.24 -1.35
C ARG A 12 -10.09 -2.54 -2.37
N ASN A 13 -9.88 -3.59 -3.16
CA ASN A 13 -10.87 -4.13 -4.10
C ASN A 13 -11.62 -5.29 -3.46
N TYR A 14 -12.93 -5.29 -3.62
CA TYR A 14 -13.83 -6.38 -3.24
C TYR A 14 -14.22 -7.12 -4.51
N ARG A 15 -13.82 -8.39 -4.61
CA ARG A 15 -14.22 -9.25 -5.72
C ARG A 15 -15.68 -9.70 -5.52
N LYS A 16 -16.32 -10.14 -6.60
CA LYS A 16 -17.73 -10.60 -6.59
C LYS A 16 -17.96 -11.76 -5.60
N ASP A 17 -16.93 -12.56 -5.35
CA ASP A 17 -16.93 -13.66 -4.37
C ASP A 17 -16.73 -13.21 -2.91
N GLY A 18 -16.61 -11.90 -2.67
CA GLY A 18 -16.40 -11.31 -1.34
C GLY A 18 -14.93 -11.23 -0.89
N THR A 19 -13.99 -11.75 -1.68
CA THR A 19 -12.56 -11.67 -1.33
C THR A 19 -12.05 -10.23 -1.43
N VAL A 20 -11.23 -9.82 -0.46
CA VAL A 20 -10.63 -8.49 -0.40
C VAL A 20 -9.16 -8.58 -0.80
N SER A 21 -8.73 -7.73 -1.74
CA SER A 21 -7.31 -7.58 -2.08
C SER A 21 -6.89 -6.11 -2.05
N TRP A 22 -5.63 -5.88 -1.73
CA TRP A 22 -5.01 -4.57 -1.95
C TRP A 22 -4.59 -4.44 -3.40
N ASN A 23 -5.07 -3.39 -4.06
CA ASN A 23 -4.73 -3.09 -5.44
C ASN A 23 -3.98 -1.77 -5.53
N GLU A 24 -2.84 -1.79 -6.21
CA GLU A 24 -2.19 -0.58 -6.69
C GLU A 24 -2.70 -0.30 -8.10
N LEU A 25 -3.47 0.79 -8.22
CA LEU A 25 -4.10 1.22 -9.46
C LEU A 25 -3.37 2.45 -10.00
N SER A 26 -2.93 2.37 -11.25
CA SER A 26 -2.43 3.50 -12.03
C SER A 26 -3.39 3.79 -13.17
N ILE A 27 -3.81 5.04 -13.33
CA ILE A 27 -4.67 5.49 -14.44
C ILE A 27 -3.95 6.59 -15.21
N SER A 28 -3.89 6.46 -16.54
CA SER A 28 -3.31 7.47 -17.44
C SER A 28 -4.30 7.84 -18.55
N PRO A 29 -4.48 9.14 -18.87
CA PRO A 29 -5.31 9.56 -20.01
C PRO A 29 -4.64 9.21 -21.34
N ILE A 30 -5.46 8.92 -22.35
CA ILE A 30 -5.07 8.78 -23.75
C ILE A 30 -5.76 9.90 -24.53
N HIS A 31 -4.98 10.63 -25.30
CA HIS A 31 -5.46 11.70 -26.18
C HIS A 31 -5.46 11.21 -27.63
N ASP A 32 -6.44 11.66 -28.42
CA ASP A 32 -6.45 11.44 -29.86
C ASP A 32 -5.47 12.35 -30.61
N GLU A 33 -5.42 12.24 -31.94
CA GLU A 33 -4.55 13.05 -32.81
C GLU A 33 -4.84 14.55 -32.72
N ASN A 34 -6.04 14.95 -32.27
CA ASN A 34 -6.44 16.34 -32.08
C ASN A 34 -6.17 16.83 -30.64
N GLY A 35 -5.52 16.03 -29.80
CA GLY A 35 -5.24 16.35 -28.40
C GLY A 35 -6.46 16.25 -27.48
N LYS A 36 -7.59 15.71 -27.95
CA LYS A 36 -8.79 15.53 -27.13
C LYS A 36 -8.70 14.24 -26.32
N LEU A 37 -9.07 14.31 -25.05
CA LEU A 37 -9.16 13.13 -24.18
C LEU A 37 -10.13 12.11 -24.78
N SER A 38 -9.62 10.95 -25.17
CA SER A 38 -10.41 9.88 -25.79
C SER A 38 -10.68 8.74 -24.82
N HIS A 39 -9.67 8.31 -24.06
CA HIS A 39 -9.75 7.15 -23.17
C HIS A 39 -8.89 7.32 -21.93
N PHE A 40 -8.97 6.34 -21.03
CA PHE A 40 -8.01 6.13 -19.97
C PHE A 40 -7.50 4.69 -20.04
N ILE A 41 -6.21 4.50 -19.76
CA ILE A 41 -5.62 3.19 -19.50
C ILE A 41 -5.41 3.00 -18.01
N GLY A 42 -5.88 1.88 -17.48
CA GLY A 42 -5.73 1.49 -16.08
C GLY A 42 -4.85 0.25 -15.96
N ILE A 43 -3.84 0.30 -15.08
CA ILE A 43 -3.03 -0.86 -14.69
C ILE A 43 -3.34 -1.16 -13.23
N GLN A 44 -3.75 -2.40 -12.95
CA GLN A 44 -4.09 -2.89 -11.62
C GLN A 44 -3.11 -3.99 -11.21
N THR A 45 -2.44 -3.80 -10.08
CA THR A 45 -1.53 -4.80 -9.51
C THR A 45 -2.02 -5.22 -8.14
N ASP A 46 -2.24 -6.53 -7.93
CA ASP A 46 -2.53 -7.06 -6.60
C ASP A 46 -1.25 -7.01 -5.76
N ILE A 47 -1.25 -6.17 -4.72
CA ILE A 47 -0.11 -5.94 -3.82
C ILE A 47 -0.36 -6.56 -2.43
N SER A 48 -1.32 -7.48 -2.30
CA SER A 48 -1.69 -8.08 -1.02
C SER A 48 -0.50 -8.78 -0.35
N LEU A 49 0.30 -9.53 -1.12
CA LEU A 49 1.51 -10.17 -0.63
C LEU A 49 2.55 -9.16 -0.13
N ARG A 50 2.74 -8.05 -0.86
CA ARG A 50 3.64 -6.96 -0.46
C ARG A 50 3.20 -6.36 0.87
N LYS A 51 1.89 -6.09 1.03
CA LYS A 51 1.31 -5.56 2.27
C LYS A 51 1.44 -6.52 3.45
N LEU A 52 1.29 -7.82 3.23
CA LEU A 52 1.50 -8.84 4.27
C LEU A 52 2.97 -8.89 4.72
N ALA A 53 3.91 -8.81 3.77
CA ALA A 53 5.33 -8.77 4.07
C ALA A 53 5.70 -7.51 4.89
N GLU A 54 5.23 -6.33 4.46
CA GLU A 54 5.39 -5.06 5.19
C GLU A 54 4.87 -5.16 6.64
N ALA A 55 3.69 -5.73 6.82
CA ALA A 55 3.09 -5.91 8.15
C ALA A 55 3.84 -6.91 9.02
N SER A 56 4.39 -7.98 8.43
CA SER A 56 5.24 -8.95 9.12
C SER A 56 6.51 -8.30 9.65
N LEU A 57 7.21 -7.56 8.78
CA LEU A 57 8.44 -6.84 9.15
C LEU A 57 8.16 -5.80 10.25
N CYS A 58 7.09 -5.03 10.12
CA CYS A 58 6.72 -4.03 11.13
C CYS A 58 6.43 -4.65 12.50
N ARG A 59 5.73 -5.80 12.54
CA ARG A 59 5.50 -6.54 13.79
C ARG A 59 6.80 -7.03 14.42
N GLN A 60 7.71 -7.59 13.64
CA GLN A 60 9.00 -8.07 14.15
C GLN A 60 9.82 -6.91 14.73
N ALA A 61 9.88 -5.78 14.03
CA ALA A 61 10.57 -4.58 14.50
C ALA A 61 9.97 -4.06 15.82
N LEU A 62 8.63 -3.98 15.91
CA LEU A 62 7.95 -3.57 17.13
C LEU A 62 8.27 -4.51 18.30
N THR A 63 8.22 -5.82 18.09
CA THR A 63 8.54 -6.82 19.12
C THR A 63 9.97 -6.63 19.66
N LEU A 64 10.95 -6.43 18.77
CA LEU A 64 12.35 -6.20 19.17
C LEU A 64 12.51 -4.91 19.99
N ILE A 65 11.86 -3.82 19.57
CA ILE A 65 11.89 -2.54 20.29
C ILE A 65 11.28 -2.68 21.69
N LEU A 66 10.16 -3.40 21.81
CA LEU A 66 9.52 -3.62 23.11
C LEU A 66 10.37 -4.49 24.03
N TYR A 67 11.05 -5.48 23.46
CA TYR A 67 11.96 -6.35 24.22
C TYR A 67 13.18 -5.59 24.73
N SER A 68 13.86 -4.81 23.87
CA SER A 68 15.01 -4.01 24.30
C SER A 68 14.64 -2.97 25.37
N ARG A 69 13.49 -2.30 25.22
CA ARG A 69 12.97 -1.37 26.24
C ARG A 69 12.71 -2.05 27.58
N ARG A 70 12.21 -3.29 27.56
CA ARG A 70 11.97 -4.07 28.79
C ARG A 70 13.28 -4.40 29.48
N LEU A 71 14.28 -4.88 28.72
CA LEU A 71 15.59 -5.22 29.28
C LEU A 71 16.30 -4.00 29.90
N ASN A 72 16.31 -2.86 29.20
CA ASN A 72 16.94 -1.65 29.72
C ASN A 72 16.28 -1.17 31.03
N ARG A 73 14.94 -1.16 31.10
CA ARG A 73 14.24 -0.81 32.35
C ARG A 73 14.53 -1.78 33.50
N SER A 74 14.80 -3.05 33.21
CA SER A 74 15.18 -4.02 34.24
C SER A 74 16.60 -3.78 34.74
N ALA A 75 17.52 -3.41 33.86
CA ALA A 75 18.89 -3.05 34.24
C ALA A 75 18.94 -1.78 35.10
N ASP A 76 18.17 -0.75 34.75
CA ASP A 76 18.10 0.51 35.51
C ASP A 76 17.50 0.36 36.91
N LYS A 77 16.76 -0.72 37.19
CA LYS A 77 16.17 -1.01 38.51
C LYS A 77 17.09 -1.81 39.44
N LEU A 78 18.21 -2.32 38.91
CA LEU A 78 19.15 -3.16 39.63
C LEU A 78 20.45 -2.43 40.02
N GLY A 79 20.61 -1.16 39.61
CA GLY A 79 21.66 -0.24 40.07
C GLY A 79 21.09 0.87 40.94
#